data_AF-A0A934VQJ9-F1
#
_entry.id   AF-A0A934VQJ9-F1
#
_cell.length_a   1.000
_cell.length_b   1.000
_cell.length_c   1.000
_cell.angle_alpha   90.00
_cell.angle_beta   90.00
_cell.angle_gamma   90.00
#
_symmetry.space_group_name_H-M   'P 1'
#
loop_
_entity.id
_entity.type
_entity.pdbx_description
1 polymer ?
#
loop_
_entity_poly.entity_id
_entity_poly.type
_entity_poly.pdbx_seq_one_letter_code
_entity_poly.pdbx_strand_id
1 'polypeptide(L)'
;MVRLSSPISSRLILAGSYAGIAGVTFYLVTILFFGIDIDLEEEAVNESLHGVFNYLELAILMLQALGPVFGMIVTAIPFFPFTFLYASWVCPSRITITSTEIRAKFFGAEKTWQMSELESVKFQHASDQEFIILKVSGKTLKAEIEHGNWGRIRDLLPIEIAVKAGT
;
A
#
# COMPACT_ATOMS: atom_id res chain seq x y z
N MET A 1 -11.02 25.30 8.83
CA MET A 1 -11.12 24.00 8.13
C MET A 1 -10.02 23.96 7.08
N VAL A 2 -9.16 22.94 7.12
CA VAL A 2 -8.11 22.69 6.11
C VAL A 2 -8.39 21.34 5.45
N ARG A 3 -8.26 21.27 4.13
CA ARG A 3 -8.40 20.04 3.35
C ARG A 3 -7.02 19.65 2.83
N LEU A 4 -6.65 18.39 3.02
CA LEU A 4 -5.37 17.83 2.66
C LEU A 4 -5.61 16.64 1.74
N SER A 5 -4.87 16.58 0.64
CA SER A 5 -4.84 15.43 -0.24
C SER A 5 -3.91 14.38 0.35
N SER A 6 -4.27 13.11 0.19
CA SER A 6 -3.32 12.03 0.41
C SER A 6 -2.60 11.73 -0.91
N PRO A 7 -1.26 11.65 -0.91
CA PRO A 7 -0.50 11.37 -2.12
C PRO A 7 -0.97 10.05 -2.74
N ILE A 8 -1.26 10.06 -4.05
CA ILE A 8 -1.51 8.82 -4.81
C ILE A 8 -0.30 7.90 -4.71
N SER A 9 0.91 8.48 -4.64
CA SER A 9 2.17 7.76 -4.43
C SER A 9 2.16 6.89 -3.17
N SER A 10 1.52 7.32 -2.07
CA SER A 10 1.45 6.50 -0.85
C SER A 10 0.63 5.22 -1.05
N ARG A 11 -0.45 5.30 -1.84
CA ARG A 11 -1.27 4.14 -2.21
C ARG A 11 -0.53 3.19 -3.14
N LEU A 12 0.16 3.75 -4.14
CA LEU A 12 0.95 2.96 -5.09
C LEU A 12 2.13 2.24 -4.43
N ILE A 13 2.85 2.92 -3.53
CA ILE A 13 3.98 2.32 -2.79
C ILE A 13 3.48 1.19 -1.90
N LEU A 14 2.37 1.41 -1.17
CA LEU A 14 1.81 0.37 -0.30
C LEU A 14 1.32 -0.83 -1.13
N ALA A 15 0.57 -0.57 -2.21
CA ALA A 15 0.09 -1.61 -3.11
C ALA A 15 1.25 -2.41 -3.73
N GLY A 16 2.26 -1.72 -4.26
CA GLY A 16 3.45 -2.35 -4.83
C GLY A 16 4.23 -3.18 -3.82
N SER A 17 4.35 -2.72 -2.57
CA SER A 17 5.01 -3.47 -1.50
C SER A 17 4.28 -4.77 -1.18
N TYR A 18 2.96 -4.72 -1.02
CA TYR A 18 2.16 -5.94 -0.79
C TYR A 18 2.14 -6.88 -2.00
N ALA A 19 2.06 -6.33 -3.21
CA ALA A 19 2.11 -7.13 -4.44
C ALA A 19 3.45 -7.84 -4.59
N GLY A 20 4.56 -7.15 -4.27
CA GLY A 20 5.90 -7.72 -4.25
C GLY A 20 6.03 -8.85 -3.22
N ILE A 21 5.56 -8.65 -1.98
CA ILE A 21 5.59 -9.71 -0.95
C ILE A 21 4.79 -10.93 -1.39
N ALA A 22 3.59 -10.72 -1.93
CA ALA A 22 2.73 -11.80 -2.42
C ALA A 22 3.37 -12.55 -3.60
N GLY A 23 3.92 -11.82 -4.58
CA GLY A 23 4.61 -12.39 -5.74
C GLY A 23 5.85 -13.20 -5.36
N VAL A 24 6.70 -12.66 -4.49
CA VAL A 24 7.89 -13.38 -3.98
C VAL A 24 7.49 -14.65 -3.23
N THR A 25 6.47 -14.56 -2.37
CA THR A 25 5.99 -15.74 -1.61
C THR A 25 5.46 -16.81 -2.57
N PHE A 26 4.66 -16.42 -3.56
CA PHE A 26 4.13 -17.33 -4.55
C PHE A 26 5.25 -17.98 -5.37
N TYR A 27 6.23 -17.19 -5.83
CA TYR A 27 7.39 -17.68 -6.58
C TYR A 27 8.22 -18.70 -5.79
N LEU A 28 8.50 -18.42 -4.51
CA LEU A 28 9.23 -19.34 -3.64
C LEU A 28 8.46 -20.63 -3.39
N VAL A 29 7.14 -20.55 -3.22
CA VAL A 29 6.27 -21.73 -3.11
C VAL A 29 6.33 -22.54 -4.39
N THR A 30 6.24 -21.91 -5.57
CA THR A 30 6.38 -22.62 -6.85
C THR A 30 7.72 -23.34 -6.95
N ILE A 31 8.83 -22.69 -6.60
CA ILE A 31 10.15 -23.35 -6.58
C ILE A 31 10.20 -24.52 -5.58
N LEU A 32 9.62 -24.37 -4.38
CA LEU A 32 9.63 -25.41 -3.36
C LEU A 32 8.86 -26.67 -3.79
N PHE A 33 7.75 -26.51 -4.51
CA PHE A 33 6.91 -27.63 -4.94
C PHE A 33 7.38 -28.26 -6.25
N PHE A 34 7.95 -27.46 -7.16
CA PHE A 34 8.29 -27.94 -8.51
C PHE A 34 9.78 -27.99 -8.79
N GLY A 35 10.65 -27.41 -7.97
CA GLY A 35 12.09 -27.37 -8.18
C GLY A 35 12.55 -26.21 -9.10
N ILE A 36 13.86 -25.95 -9.08
CA ILE A 36 14.50 -24.90 -9.90
C ILE A 36 14.77 -25.42 -11.32
N ASP A 37 14.98 -26.74 -11.45
CA ASP A 37 15.19 -27.47 -12.70
C ASP A 37 14.11 -28.55 -12.79
N ILE A 38 13.04 -28.27 -13.54
CA ILE A 38 12.04 -29.30 -13.85
C ILE A 38 12.55 -29.98 -15.12
N ASP A 39 13.26 -31.10 -14.97
CA ASP A 39 13.25 -32.10 -16.03
C ASP A 39 11.83 -32.68 -16.03
N LEU A 40 11.01 -32.23 -16.98
CA LEU A 40 9.70 -32.80 -17.24
C LEU A 40 9.92 -34.21 -17.79
N GLU A 41 10.20 -35.18 -16.92
CA GLU A 41 10.04 -36.58 -17.31
C GLU A 41 8.55 -36.81 -17.57
N GLU A 42 8.28 -37.18 -18.83
CA GLU A 42 6.97 -37.32 -19.47
C GLU A 42 6.12 -38.47 -18.89
N GLU A 43 6.39 -38.91 -17.66
CA GLU A 43 5.74 -40.08 -17.07
C GLU A 43 4.73 -39.71 -15.98
N ALA A 44 3.48 -40.04 -16.32
CA ALA A 44 2.30 -40.20 -15.47
C ALA A 44 1.44 -38.95 -15.20
N VAL A 45 0.79 -38.42 -16.25
CA VAL A 45 -0.47 -37.68 -16.08
C VAL A 45 -1.59 -38.29 -16.94
N ASN A 46 -2.49 -38.95 -16.21
CA ASN A 46 -3.74 -39.58 -16.63
C ASN A 46 -4.58 -38.64 -17.55
N GLU A 47 -5.15 -39.19 -18.63
CA GLU A 47 -5.75 -38.52 -19.81
C GLU A 47 -6.89 -37.50 -19.55
N SER A 48 -7.33 -37.25 -18.32
CA SER A 48 -8.46 -36.36 -18.03
C SER A 48 -8.09 -34.91 -17.66
N LEU A 49 -6.80 -34.57 -17.58
CA LEU A 49 -6.30 -33.28 -17.07
C LEU A 49 -5.39 -32.49 -18.04
N HIS A 50 -5.17 -33.01 -19.26
CA HIS A 50 -4.25 -32.46 -20.28
C HIS A 50 -4.48 -30.98 -20.64
N GLY A 51 -5.71 -30.49 -20.59
CA GLY A 51 -6.00 -29.11 -20.98
C GLY A 51 -5.48 -28.06 -20.00
N VAL A 52 -5.43 -28.36 -18.69
CA VAL A 52 -5.06 -27.38 -17.64
C VAL A 52 -3.60 -27.51 -17.22
N PHE A 53 -3.09 -28.74 -17.20
CA PHE A 53 -1.68 -29.00 -16.87
C PHE A 53 -0.72 -28.44 -17.93
N ASN A 54 -1.07 -28.50 -19.21
CA ASN A 54 -0.23 -27.92 -20.28
C ASN A 54 -0.01 -26.41 -20.14
N TYR A 55 -1.02 -25.64 -19.72
CA TYR A 55 -0.86 -24.19 -19.51
C TYR A 55 -0.08 -23.88 -18.23
N LEU A 56 -0.20 -24.72 -17.20
CA LEU A 56 0.53 -24.55 -15.95
C LEU A 56 2.02 -24.86 -16.14
N GLU A 57 2.34 -25.97 -16.83
CA GLU A 57 3.71 -26.35 -17.18
C GLU A 57 4.35 -25.31 -18.10
N LEU A 58 3.64 -24.86 -19.14
CA LEU A 58 4.11 -23.79 -20.01
C LEU A 58 4.36 -22.49 -19.21
N ALA A 59 3.48 -22.14 -18.28
CA ALA A 59 3.65 -20.96 -17.44
C ALA A 59 4.88 -21.08 -16.53
N ILE A 60 5.14 -22.26 -15.97
CA ILE A 60 6.32 -22.51 -15.11
C ILE A 60 7.61 -22.46 -15.94
N LEU A 61 7.64 -23.06 -17.13
CA LEU A 61 8.78 -22.99 -18.05
C LEU A 61 9.07 -21.54 -18.49
N MET A 62 8.03 -20.76 -18.81
CA MET A 62 8.19 -19.33 -19.10
C MET A 62 8.73 -18.56 -17.89
N LEU A 63 8.30 -18.92 -16.68
CA LEU A 63 8.77 -18.30 -15.43
C LEU A 63 10.24 -18.60 -15.13
N GLN A 64 10.70 -19.82 -15.43
CA GLN A 64 12.11 -20.21 -15.34
C GLN A 64 12.95 -19.50 -16.41
N ALA A 65 12.46 -19.41 -17.65
CA ALA A 65 13.15 -18.75 -18.76
C ALA A 65 13.38 -17.24 -18.54
N LEU A 66 12.50 -16.59 -17.76
CA LEU A 66 12.64 -15.18 -17.39
C LEU A 66 13.77 -14.94 -16.36
N GLY A 67 14.24 -15.99 -15.69
CA GLY A 67 15.18 -15.89 -14.59
C GLY A 67 14.55 -15.35 -13.29
N PRO A 68 15.27 -15.43 -12.17
CA PRO A 68 14.69 -15.26 -10.84
C PRO A 68 14.11 -13.88 -10.58
N VAL A 69 14.77 -12.82 -11.07
CA VAL A 69 14.32 -11.44 -10.84
C VAL A 69 13.05 -11.12 -11.62
N PHE A 70 12.99 -11.48 -12.91
CA PHE A 70 11.80 -11.23 -13.72
C PHE A 70 10.65 -12.17 -13.39
N GLY A 71 10.91 -13.43 -13.00
CA GLY A 71 9.91 -14.35 -12.49
C GLY A 71 9.19 -13.82 -11.23
N MET A 72 9.93 -13.24 -10.30
CA MET A 72 9.35 -12.56 -9.12
C MET A 72 8.50 -11.33 -9.48
N ILE A 73 8.92 -10.55 -10.47
CA ILE A 73 8.15 -9.37 -10.93
C ILE A 73 6.84 -9.82 -11.59
N VAL A 74 6.90 -10.80 -12.49
CA VAL A 74 5.72 -11.29 -13.22
C VAL A 74 4.69 -11.92 -12.27
N THR A 75 5.15 -12.68 -11.27
CA THR A 75 4.28 -13.28 -10.24
C THR A 75 3.62 -12.23 -9.33
N ALA A 76 4.20 -11.03 -9.19
CA ALA A 76 3.59 -9.94 -8.43
C ALA A 76 2.44 -9.23 -9.17
N ILE A 77 2.43 -9.23 -10.51
CA ILE A 77 1.46 -8.49 -11.34
C ILE A 77 0.00 -8.87 -11.03
N PRO A 78 -0.38 -10.16 -10.94
CA PRO A 78 -1.76 -10.55 -10.64
C PRO A 78 -2.27 -10.07 -9.28
N PHE A 79 -1.36 -9.82 -8.32
CA PHE A 79 -1.73 -9.34 -6.98
C PHE A 79 -1.91 -7.81 -6.92
N PHE A 80 -1.45 -7.08 -7.93
CA PHE A 80 -1.50 -5.62 -7.94
C PHE A 80 -2.92 -5.04 -7.83
N PRO A 81 -3.95 -5.56 -8.54
CA PRO A 81 -5.32 -5.04 -8.40
C PRO A 81 -5.88 -5.21 -6.98
N PHE A 82 -5.65 -6.37 -6.35
CA PHE A 82 -6.16 -6.69 -5.01
C PHE A 82 -5.46 -5.84 -3.94
N THR A 83 -4.14 -5.72 -4.05
CA THR A 83 -3.32 -4.94 -3.11
C THR A 83 -3.55 -3.44 -3.27
N PHE A 84 -3.83 -2.96 -4.47
CA PHE A 84 -4.24 -1.57 -4.71
C PHE A 84 -5.63 -1.27 -4.13
N LEU A 85 -6.57 -2.21 -4.23
CA LEU A 85 -7.89 -2.09 -3.62
C LEU A 85 -7.78 -2.04 -2.09
N TYR A 86 -6.97 -2.93 -1.50
CA TYR A 86 -6.65 -2.91 -0.07
C TYR A 86 -5.98 -1.59 0.35
N ALA A 87 -4.97 -1.13 -0.38
CA ALA A 87 -4.28 0.14 -0.11
C ALA A 87 -5.26 1.32 -0.18
N SER A 88 -6.26 1.28 -1.07
CA SER A 88 -7.29 2.31 -1.19
C SER A 88 -8.30 2.31 -0.03
N TRP A 89 -8.43 1.19 0.69
CA TRP A 89 -9.23 1.09 1.91
C TRP A 89 -8.47 1.55 3.16
N VAL A 90 -7.16 1.35 3.19
CA VAL A 90 -6.31 1.65 4.36
C VAL A 90 -5.76 3.07 4.30
N CYS A 91 -5.43 3.57 3.11
CA CYS A 91 -4.97 4.94 2.92
C CYS A 91 -6.15 5.86 2.62
N PRO A 92 -6.31 6.97 3.36
CA PRO A 92 -7.33 7.94 3.03
C PRO A 92 -7.02 8.59 1.68
N SER A 93 -8.04 9.01 0.95
CA SER A 93 -7.93 9.82 -0.27
C SER A 93 -7.84 11.32 0.04
N ARG A 94 -8.48 11.75 1.11
CA ARG A 94 -8.54 13.13 1.59
C ARG A 94 -8.65 13.14 3.09
N ILE A 95 -7.93 14.05 3.74
CA ILE A 95 -8.05 14.34 5.16
C ILE A 95 -8.54 15.78 5.31
N THR A 96 -9.46 16.00 6.23
CA THR A 96 -10.00 17.31 6.55
C THR A 96 -9.84 17.54 8.04
N ILE A 97 -9.25 18.68 8.40
CA ILE A 97 -9.00 19.05 9.79
C ILE A 97 -9.86 20.28 10.11
N THR A 98 -10.63 20.21 11.18
CA THR A 98 -11.34 21.34 11.79
C THR A 98 -10.82 21.54 13.22
N SER A 99 -11.34 22.52 13.95
CA SER A 99 -10.99 22.74 15.35
C SER A 99 -11.57 21.68 16.29
N THR A 100 -12.55 20.90 15.83
CA THR A 100 -13.29 19.93 16.66
C THR A 100 -13.09 18.49 16.22
N GLU A 101 -12.81 18.25 14.95
CA GLU A 101 -12.78 16.90 14.37
C GLU A 101 -11.74 16.75 13.26
N ILE A 102 -11.33 15.51 13.05
CA ILE A 102 -10.49 15.06 11.94
C ILE A 102 -11.33 14.08 11.13
N ARG A 103 -11.54 14.39 9.85
CA ARG A 103 -12.28 13.55 8.91
C ARG A 103 -11.34 12.98 7.86
N ALA A 104 -11.38 11.68 7.64
CA ALA A 104 -10.65 11.04 6.56
C ALA A 104 -11.60 10.26 5.64
N LYS A 105 -11.56 10.60 4.36
CA LYS A 105 -12.34 9.96 3.31
C LYS A 105 -11.53 8.82 2.70
N PHE A 106 -11.94 7.58 2.95
CA PHE A 106 -11.44 6.38 2.29
C PHE A 106 -12.29 6.09 1.04
N PHE A 107 -11.84 5.16 0.19
CA PHE A 107 -12.50 4.87 -1.09
C PHE A 107 -14.00 4.53 -0.97
N GLY A 108 -14.42 3.89 0.13
CA GLY A 108 -15.82 3.51 0.35
C GLY A 108 -16.45 4.00 1.67
N ALA A 109 -15.73 4.77 2.49
CA ALA A 109 -16.24 5.23 3.78
C ALA A 109 -15.56 6.52 4.23
N GLU A 110 -16.28 7.35 4.99
CA GLU A 110 -15.70 8.46 5.73
C GLU A 110 -15.59 8.06 7.19
N LYS A 111 -14.42 8.28 7.80
CA LYS A 111 -14.24 8.13 9.25
C LYS A 111 -13.96 9.49 9.85
N THR A 112 -14.60 9.74 10.98
CA THR A 112 -14.49 10.97 11.75
C THR A 112 -13.96 10.62 13.13
N TRP A 113 -12.99 11.39 13.59
CA TRP A 113 -12.44 11.32 14.95
C TRP A 113 -12.57 12.68 15.60
N GLN A 114 -12.83 12.71 16.91
CA GLN A 114 -12.79 13.96 17.66
C GLN A 114 -11.34 14.45 17.79
N MET A 115 -11.14 15.77 17.85
CA MET A 115 -9.80 16.34 18.01
C MET A 115 -9.14 15.90 19.33
N SER A 116 -9.93 15.59 20.35
CA SER A 116 -9.45 15.00 21.61
C SER A 116 -8.81 13.62 21.45
N GLU A 117 -9.07 12.90 20.36
CA GLU A 117 -8.48 11.60 20.06
C GLU A 117 -7.13 11.71 19.32
N LEU A 118 -6.68 12.93 19.02
CA LEU A 118 -5.38 13.19 18.40
C LEU A 118 -4.27 12.96 19.43
N GLU A 119 -3.40 11.99 19.15
CA GLU A 119 -2.30 11.62 20.04
C GLU A 119 -1.01 12.39 19.71
N SER A 120 -0.71 12.56 18.42
CA SER A 120 0.50 13.26 17.99
C SER A 120 0.40 13.77 16.56
N VAL A 121 1.21 14.78 16.27
CA VAL A 121 1.39 15.33 14.92
C VAL A 121 2.87 15.44 14.64
N LYS A 122 3.29 14.99 13.46
CA LYS A 122 4.65 15.18 12.95
C LYS A 122 4.58 15.83 11.57
N PHE A 123 5.48 16.76 11.34
CA PHE A 123 5.68 17.33 10.02
C PHE A 123 6.92 16.71 9.39
N GLN A 124 6.85 16.39 8.11
CA GLN A 124 7.94 15.81 7.34
C GLN A 124 8.10 16.60 6.05
N HIS A 125 9.32 16.99 5.73
CA HIS A 125 9.66 17.62 4.46
C HIS A 125 10.41 16.61 3.58
N ALA A 126 9.98 16.41 2.34
CA ALA A 126 10.69 15.57 1.38
C ALA A 126 10.51 16.12 -0.05
N SER A 127 11.61 16.39 -0.73
CA SER A 127 11.65 16.78 -2.15
C SER A 127 10.65 17.89 -2.51
N ASP A 128 10.76 19.05 -1.84
CA ASP A 128 9.90 20.23 -1.99
C ASP A 128 8.42 20.04 -1.60
N GLN A 129 8.04 18.86 -1.09
CA GLN A 129 6.70 18.58 -0.58
C GLN A 129 6.70 18.55 0.95
N GLU A 130 5.71 19.21 1.54
CA GLU A 130 5.44 19.17 2.97
C GLU A 130 4.38 18.11 3.26
N PHE A 131 4.62 17.29 4.27
CA PHE A 131 3.68 16.26 4.72
C PHE A 131 3.35 16.45 6.18
N ILE A 132 2.12 16.10 6.53
CA ILE A 132 1.68 15.96 7.91
C ILE A 132 1.34 14.50 8.19
N ILE A 133 1.80 14.03 9.34
CA ILE A 133 1.52 12.71 9.88
C ILE A 133 0.75 12.91 11.18
N LEU A 134 -0.52 12.52 11.19
CA LEU A 134 -1.41 12.59 12.35
C LEU A 134 -1.54 11.18 12.93
N LYS A 135 -1.36 11.02 14.25
CA LYS A 135 -1.71 9.80 14.96
C LYS A 135 -2.98 10.03 15.75
N VAL A 136 -4.06 9.34 15.40
CA VAL A 136 -5.41 9.53 15.97
C VAL A 136 -5.97 8.17 16.34
N SER A 137 -6.31 7.95 17.62
CA SER A 137 -6.92 6.70 18.11
C SER A 137 -6.16 5.45 17.62
N GLY A 138 -4.83 5.43 17.78
CA GLY A 138 -3.93 4.38 17.33
C GLY A 138 -3.67 4.30 15.81
N LYS A 139 -4.31 5.14 14.99
CA LYS A 139 -4.14 5.13 13.53
C LYS A 139 -3.24 6.25 13.05
N THR A 140 -2.42 5.94 12.05
CA THR A 140 -1.53 6.93 11.41
C THR A 140 -2.13 7.39 10.09
N LEU A 141 -2.36 8.70 9.95
CA LEU A 141 -2.86 9.35 8.75
C LEU A 141 -1.75 10.24 8.19
N LYS A 142 -1.36 10.01 6.93
CA LYS A 142 -0.39 10.85 6.22
C LYS A 142 -1.10 11.65 5.13
N ALA A 143 -0.81 12.94 5.05
CA ALA A 143 -1.35 13.84 4.05
C ALA A 143 -0.27 14.79 3.54
N GLU A 144 -0.43 15.25 2.30
CA GLU A 144 0.37 16.33 1.72
C GLU A 144 -0.22 17.68 2.14
N ILE A 145 0.64 18.62 2.49
CA ILE A 145 0.30 19.99 2.84
C ILE A 145 0.56 20.84 1.61
N GLU A 146 -0.49 21.45 1.07
CA GLU A 146 -0.32 22.48 0.05
C GLU A 146 0.40 23.70 0.66
N HIS A 147 1.38 24.23 -0.08
CA HIS A 147 2.20 25.38 0.31
C HIS A 147 1.37 26.50 0.96
N GLY A 148 1.78 26.94 2.16
CA GLY A 148 1.13 28.04 2.89
C GLY A 148 -0.05 27.65 3.79
N ASN A 149 -0.51 26.40 3.78
CA ASN A 149 -1.55 25.93 4.72
C ASN A 149 -1.01 25.56 6.10
N TRP A 150 0.31 25.60 6.31
CA TRP A 150 0.97 25.27 7.58
C TRP A 150 0.40 26.04 8.78
N GLY A 151 0.32 27.38 8.70
CA GLY A 151 -0.18 28.22 9.79
C GLY A 151 -1.63 27.88 10.14
N ARG A 152 -2.46 27.67 9.12
CA ARG A 152 -3.89 27.32 9.31
C ARG A 152 -4.07 25.94 9.94
N ILE A 153 -3.18 25.00 9.67
CA ILE A 153 -3.22 23.68 10.34
C ILE A 153 -2.80 23.84 11.79
N ARG A 154 -1.72 24.57 12.06
CA ARG A 154 -1.22 24.82 13.42
C ARG A 154 -2.28 25.48 14.30
N ASP A 155 -3.03 26.43 13.78
CA ASP A 155 -4.12 27.13 14.50
C ASP A 155 -5.31 26.21 14.85
N LEU A 156 -5.46 25.09 14.14
CA LEU A 156 -6.53 24.12 14.37
C LEU A 156 -6.13 22.99 15.33
N LEU A 157 -4.82 22.84 15.60
CA LEU A 157 -4.32 21.83 16.51
C LEU A 157 -4.42 22.30 17.97
N PRO A 158 -4.70 21.39 18.92
CA PRO A 158 -4.59 21.70 20.35
C PRO A 158 -3.20 22.26 20.66
N ILE A 159 -3.13 23.31 21.48
CA ILE A 159 -1.87 24.04 21.78
C ILE A 159 -0.78 23.08 22.26
N GLU A 160 -1.13 22.12 23.11
CA GLU A 160 -0.21 21.11 23.64
C GLU A 160 0.46 20.25 22.56
N ILE A 161 -0.24 20.01 21.46
CA ILE A 161 0.21 19.21 20.32
C ILE A 161 0.91 20.10 19.30
N ALA A 162 0.39 21.31 19.07
CA ALA A 162 0.96 22.29 18.15
C ALA A 162 2.38 22.72 18.56
N VAL A 163 2.66 22.82 19.87
CA VAL A 163 4.01 23.15 20.39
C VAL A 163 4.98 21.98 20.16
N LYS A 164 4.53 20.74 20.36
CA LYS A 164 5.36 19.53 20.16
C LYS A 164 5.65 19.22 18.70
N ALA A 165 4.79 19.68 17.79
CA ALA A 165 4.95 19.43 16.38
C ALA A 165 5.90 20.44 15.69
N GLY A 166 6.27 21.55 16.36
CA GLY A 166 7.16 22.60 15.83
C GLY A 166 8.65 22.46 16.16
N THR A 167 9.07 21.34 16.74
CA THR A 167 10.47 20.99 17.06
C THR A 167 10.89 19.74 16.31
#